data_AF-A0A7S2DNH8-F1
#
_entry.id   AF-A0A7S2DNH8-F1
#
_cell.length_a   1.000
_cell.length_b   1.000
_cell.length_c   1.000
_cell.angle_alpha   90.00
_cell.angle_beta   90.00
_cell.angle_gamma   90.00
#
_symmetry.space_group_name_H-M   'P 1'
#
loop_
_entity.id
_entity.type
_entity.pdbx_description
1 polymer ?
#
loop_
_entity_poly.entity_id
_entity_poly.type
_entity_poly.pdbx_seq_one_letter_code
_entity_poly.pdbx_strand_id
1 'polypeptide(L)'
;ALTACRSPAADAMSTEPALGAEGVVACSATWSYRWHQARILWATGGEQRADALLVARRLVAELDAASTASTAGSSSSAPFGSSGGGDIQREHSEIHARLLTTLGGWVDSMRSESRGTIEENLQRACKLAELTTNDFVVGDALFGLAAFHERQFEVLQDESQSSSFVRLASVLARTKKDLRRTKQELAHLANQPSAAAKRRREILERHSRELSMNLERDAAGSNEVERKAHLLSALENFLLCLIRTPPNSRTARAAASSVCRLWMRNRDNASLNNSVRQQVCKEE
;
A
#
# COMPACT_ATOMS: atom_id res chain seq x y z
N ALA A 1 27.60 -34.78 36.38
CA ALA A 1 28.90 -35.28 35.90
C ALA A 1 28.75 -35.54 34.41
N LEU A 2 29.23 -34.63 33.54
CA LEU A 2 30.56 -34.71 32.87
C LEU A 2 30.59 -35.98 31.99
N THR A 3 30.70 -35.95 30.66
CA THR A 3 31.84 -35.45 29.85
C THR A 3 31.35 -35.32 28.38
N ALA A 4 31.31 -34.14 27.75
CA ALA A 4 32.34 -33.56 26.87
C ALA A 4 33.32 -34.54 26.17
N CYS A 5 33.21 -34.65 24.84
CA CYS A 5 34.35 -34.88 23.94
C CYS A 5 34.24 -33.91 22.75
N ARG A 6 34.94 -32.78 22.88
CA ARG A 6 35.48 -31.98 21.77
C ARG A 6 36.72 -32.69 21.21
N SER A 7 36.99 -32.52 19.92
CA SER A 7 38.32 -32.29 19.30
C SER A 7 38.23 -32.36 17.76
N PRO A 8 39.21 -31.86 16.97
CA PRO A 8 39.22 -30.47 16.49
C PRO A 8 39.45 -30.36 14.97
N ALA A 9 39.37 -29.12 14.48
CA ALA A 9 40.02 -28.53 13.31
C ALA A 9 40.55 -29.47 12.20
N ALA A 10 39.94 -29.37 11.03
CA ALA A 10 40.65 -29.44 9.76
C ALA A 10 40.40 -28.10 9.05
N ASP A 11 41.43 -27.27 9.06
CA ASP A 11 41.58 -26.11 8.19
C ASP A 11 41.47 -26.57 6.73
N ALA A 12 40.39 -26.19 6.07
CA ALA A 12 40.35 -26.08 4.61
C ALA A 12 40.08 -24.61 4.31
N MET A 13 41.16 -23.83 4.21
CA MET A 13 41.18 -22.56 3.50
C MET A 13 40.82 -22.85 2.04
N SER A 14 39.52 -22.94 1.75
CA SER A 14 39.02 -22.85 0.39
C SER A 14 38.84 -21.37 0.12
N THR A 15 39.87 -20.77 -0.45
CA THR A 15 39.79 -19.48 -1.14
C THR A 15 38.68 -19.61 -2.18
N GLU A 16 37.49 -19.09 -1.87
CA GLU A 16 36.49 -18.82 -2.90
C GLU A 16 37.17 -17.93 -3.95
N PRO A 17 37.22 -18.32 -5.22
CA PRO A 17 37.56 -17.38 -6.26
C PRO A 17 36.45 -16.33 -6.24
N ALA A 18 36.85 -15.06 -6.07
CA ALA A 18 36.02 -13.92 -6.35
C ALA A 18 35.45 -14.11 -7.76
N LEU A 19 34.21 -14.58 -7.84
CA LEU A 19 33.45 -14.61 -9.08
C LEU A 19 33.30 -13.15 -9.47
N GLY A 20 34.07 -12.81 -10.50
CA GLY A 20 34.08 -11.51 -11.10
C GLY A 20 32.67 -11.04 -11.41
N ALA A 21 32.51 -9.73 -11.37
CA ALA A 21 31.43 -9.01 -12.01
C ALA A 21 31.46 -9.24 -13.53
N GLU A 22 31.20 -10.48 -13.97
CA GLU A 22 30.76 -10.76 -15.32
C GLU A 22 29.38 -10.14 -15.44
N GLY A 23 29.28 -9.09 -16.25
CA GLY A 23 28.06 -8.36 -16.49
C GLY A 23 26.95 -9.32 -16.91
N VAL A 24 26.05 -9.61 -15.97
CA VAL A 24 24.82 -10.37 -16.22
C VAL A 24 23.90 -9.44 -17.01
N VAL A 25 24.13 -9.33 -18.31
CA VAL A 25 23.13 -8.84 -19.24
C VAL A 25 22.14 -9.99 -19.43
N ALA A 26 21.30 -10.23 -18.42
CA ALA A 26 20.20 -11.16 -18.55
C ALA A 26 19.24 -10.61 -19.61
N CYS A 27 19.07 -11.33 -20.73
CA CYS A 27 18.19 -10.91 -21.82
C CYS A 27 16.72 -10.89 -21.37
N SER A 28 15.89 -9.99 -21.92
CA SER A 28 14.45 -9.85 -21.61
C SER A 28 13.66 -11.17 -21.75
N ALA A 29 14.08 -12.05 -22.67
CA ALA A 29 13.53 -13.40 -22.83
C ALA A 29 13.68 -14.28 -21.56
N THR A 30 14.80 -14.17 -20.85
CA THR A 30 15.07 -14.94 -19.63
C THR A 30 14.21 -14.48 -18.46
N TRP A 31 14.00 -13.17 -18.32
CA TRP A 31 13.12 -12.60 -17.30
C TRP A 31 11.66 -12.96 -17.56
N SER A 32 11.20 -12.85 -18.80
CA SER A 32 9.83 -13.22 -19.19
C SER A 32 9.52 -14.69 -18.91
N TYR A 33 10.47 -15.58 -19.22
CA TYR A 33 10.34 -17.01 -18.94
C TYR A 33 10.26 -17.31 -17.44
N ARG A 34 11.18 -16.76 -16.64
CA ARG A 34 11.18 -16.94 -15.18
C ARG A 34 9.93 -16.34 -14.53
N TRP A 35 9.44 -15.24 -15.08
CA TRP A 35 8.19 -14.66 -14.65
C TRP A 35 7.00 -15.59 -14.91
N HIS A 36 6.92 -16.17 -16.11
CA HIS A 36 5.91 -17.16 -16.44
C HIS A 36 5.98 -18.39 -15.52
N GLN A 37 7.19 -18.88 -15.23
CA GLN A 37 7.41 -19.99 -14.29
C GLN A 37 6.89 -19.67 -12.89
N ALA A 38 7.16 -18.47 -12.37
CA ALA A 38 6.62 -18.04 -11.08
C ALA A 38 5.09 -18.06 -11.06
N ARG A 39 4.44 -17.65 -12.15
CA ARG A 39 2.96 -17.70 -12.26
C ARG A 39 2.42 -19.12 -12.27
N ILE A 40 3.11 -20.07 -12.91
CA ILE A 40 2.72 -21.48 -12.88
C ILE A 40 2.83 -22.03 -11.45
N LEU A 41 3.94 -21.77 -10.77
CA LEU A 41 4.16 -22.17 -9.36
C LEU A 41 3.12 -21.54 -8.41
N TRP A 42 2.67 -20.32 -8.71
CA TRP A 42 1.60 -19.71 -7.94
C TRP A 42 0.25 -20.42 -8.14
N ALA A 43 -0.05 -20.79 -9.39
CA ALA A 43 -1.30 -21.40 -9.79
C ALA A 43 -1.48 -22.84 -9.27
N THR A 44 -0.40 -23.60 -9.12
CA THR A 44 -0.41 -24.95 -8.52
C THR A 44 -0.82 -24.94 -7.04
N GLY A 45 -0.51 -23.86 -6.32
CA GLY A 45 -0.93 -23.66 -4.93
C GLY A 45 -0.09 -24.40 -3.90
N GLY A 46 -0.56 -24.43 -2.65
CA GLY A 46 0.14 -25.06 -1.53
C GLY A 46 1.50 -24.42 -1.23
N GLU A 47 2.51 -25.26 -0.98
CA GLU A 47 3.89 -24.83 -0.67
C GLU A 47 4.57 -24.11 -1.86
N GLN A 48 4.15 -24.41 -3.09
CA GLN A 48 4.74 -23.80 -4.30
C GLN A 48 4.47 -22.29 -4.41
N ARG A 49 3.52 -21.74 -3.64
CA ARG A 49 3.33 -20.29 -3.52
C ARG A 49 4.53 -19.59 -2.89
N ALA A 50 5.21 -20.25 -1.95
CA ALA A 50 6.43 -19.71 -1.34
C ALA A 50 7.57 -19.66 -2.38
N ASP A 51 7.72 -20.71 -3.18
CA ASP A 51 8.71 -20.75 -4.26
C ASP A 51 8.41 -19.70 -5.34
N ALA A 52 7.14 -19.52 -5.70
CA ALA A 52 6.72 -18.47 -6.63
C ALA A 52 7.11 -17.07 -6.12
N LEU A 53 6.92 -16.79 -4.82
CA LEU A 53 7.33 -15.52 -4.21
C LEU A 53 8.86 -15.35 -4.22
N LEU A 54 9.61 -16.40 -3.92
CA LEU A 54 11.08 -16.36 -3.97
C LEU A 54 11.60 -16.07 -5.38
N VAL A 55 11.04 -16.74 -6.39
CA VAL A 55 11.40 -16.50 -7.80
C VAL A 55 11.05 -15.06 -8.20
N ALA A 56 9.85 -14.59 -7.87
CA ALA A 56 9.41 -13.25 -8.20
C ALA A 56 10.28 -12.17 -7.52
N ARG A 57 10.59 -12.32 -6.22
CA ARG A 57 11.46 -11.37 -5.50
C ARG A 57 12.88 -11.33 -6.04
N ARG A 58 13.47 -12.48 -6.37
CA ARG A 58 14.79 -12.54 -7.01
C ARG A 58 14.77 -11.82 -8.36
N LEU A 59 13.71 -12.02 -9.14
CA LEU A 59 13.55 -11.36 -10.43
C LEU A 59 13.40 -9.83 -10.29
N VAL A 60 12.68 -9.33 -9.28
CA VAL A 60 12.63 -7.89 -8.97
C VAL A 60 14.03 -7.36 -8.66
N ALA A 61 14.78 -8.03 -7.78
CA ALA A 61 16.12 -7.59 -7.42
C ALA A 61 17.09 -7.55 -8.62
N GLU A 62 16.98 -8.52 -9.54
CA GLU A 62 17.75 -8.55 -10.78
C GLU A 62 17.37 -7.39 -11.72
N LEU A 63 16.07 -7.11 -11.87
CA LEU A 63 15.58 -5.98 -12.68
C LEU A 63 16.00 -4.64 -12.08
N ASP A 64 16.01 -4.53 -10.74
CA ASP A 64 16.51 -3.37 -10.02
C ASP A 64 17.99 -3.14 -10.28
N ALA A 65 18.82 -4.17 -10.13
CA ALA A 65 20.24 -4.11 -10.41
C ALA A 65 20.54 -3.75 -11.88
N ALA A 66 19.75 -4.26 -12.82
CA ALA A 66 19.88 -3.90 -14.24
C ALA A 66 19.55 -2.41 -14.49
N SER A 67 18.52 -1.88 -13.82
CA SER A 67 18.11 -0.48 -13.97
C SER A 67 19.17 0.51 -13.44
N THR A 68 19.84 0.18 -12.33
CA THR A 68 20.89 1.00 -11.74
C THR A 68 22.16 0.94 -12.60
N ALA A 69 22.53 -0.23 -13.11
CA ALA A 69 23.66 -0.41 -14.02
C ALA A 69 23.49 0.41 -15.32
N SER A 70 22.29 0.42 -15.91
CA SER A 70 21.98 1.22 -17.10
C SER A 70 22.13 2.74 -16.86
N THR A 71 21.81 3.19 -15.65
CA THR A 71 21.90 4.61 -15.27
C THR A 71 23.35 5.04 -15.07
N ALA A 72 24.20 4.18 -14.50
CA ALA A 72 25.62 4.48 -14.27
C ALA A 72 26.45 4.50 -15.58
N GLY A 73 26.13 3.62 -16.54
CA GLY A 73 26.83 3.49 -17.82
C GLY A 73 26.53 4.59 -18.85
N SER A 74 25.47 5.40 -18.64
CA SER A 74 25.04 6.45 -19.58
C SER A 74 25.88 7.75 -19.48
N SER A 75 26.95 7.73 -18.68
CA SER A 75 27.84 8.87 -18.43
C SER A 75 28.95 9.05 -19.47
N SER A 76 29.12 8.12 -20.42
CA SER A 76 30.12 8.25 -21.49
C SER A 76 29.48 8.79 -22.78
N SER A 77 29.76 10.06 -23.08
CA SER A 77 29.38 10.76 -24.30
C SER A 77 30.00 10.11 -25.55
N ALA A 78 29.26 9.21 -26.19
CA ALA A 78 29.51 8.80 -27.56
C ALA A 78 28.25 9.12 -28.40
N PRO A 79 28.33 10.02 -29.40
CA PRO A 79 27.19 10.40 -30.22
C PRO A 79 27.07 9.40 -31.36
N PHE A 80 26.37 8.29 -31.15
CA PHE A 80 25.93 7.43 -32.25
C PHE A 80 24.47 7.02 -32.06
N GLY A 81 23.66 7.32 -33.07
CA GLY A 81 22.22 7.10 -33.07
C GLY A 81 21.89 5.63 -32.79
N SER A 82 21.22 5.38 -31.67
CA SER A 82 20.68 4.07 -31.33
C SER A 82 19.19 4.20 -31.07
N SER A 83 18.39 3.95 -32.11
CA SER A 83 16.95 3.71 -31.96
C SER A 83 16.66 2.41 -31.18
N GLY A 84 17.65 1.56 -30.90
CA GLY A 84 17.47 0.29 -30.19
C GLY A 84 17.53 0.36 -28.66
N GLY A 85 18.12 1.42 -28.08
CA GLY A 85 18.24 1.55 -26.62
C GLY A 85 16.91 1.82 -25.91
N GLY A 86 16.02 2.59 -26.55
CA GLY A 86 14.70 2.92 -26.01
C GLY A 86 13.75 1.73 -25.92
N ASP A 87 13.81 0.81 -26.87
CA ASP A 87 12.92 -0.36 -26.89
C ASP A 87 13.28 -1.38 -25.81
N ILE A 88 14.58 -1.59 -25.53
CA ILE A 88 15.05 -2.47 -24.46
C ILE A 88 14.65 -1.91 -23.08
N GLN A 89 14.79 -0.59 -22.88
CA GLN A 89 14.39 0.06 -21.64
C GLN A 89 12.87 0.03 -21.42
N ARG A 90 12.10 0.11 -22.51
CA ARG A 90 10.63 -0.02 -22.49
C ARG A 90 10.22 -1.45 -22.10
N GLU A 91 10.79 -2.47 -22.74
CA GLU A 91 10.52 -3.88 -22.42
C GLU A 91 10.87 -4.22 -20.96
N HIS A 92 12.02 -3.72 -20.48
CA HIS A 92 12.43 -3.87 -19.08
C HIS A 92 11.38 -3.27 -18.13
N SER A 93 10.98 -2.03 -18.37
CA SER A 93 9.97 -1.33 -17.56
C SER A 93 8.63 -2.05 -17.57
N GLU A 94 8.24 -2.64 -18.72
CA GLU A 94 6.97 -3.37 -18.87
C GLU A 94 6.95 -4.65 -18.02
N ILE A 95 7.99 -5.48 -18.15
CA ILE A 95 8.10 -6.72 -17.37
C ILE A 95 8.17 -6.38 -15.87
N HIS A 96 8.93 -5.35 -15.52
CA HIS A 96 9.11 -4.94 -14.14
C HIS A 96 7.82 -4.42 -13.51
N ALA A 97 7.05 -3.59 -14.22
CA ALA A 97 5.75 -3.12 -13.75
C ALA A 97 4.79 -4.30 -13.52
N ARG A 98 4.65 -5.20 -14.51
CA ARG A 98 3.78 -6.39 -14.40
C ARG A 98 4.16 -7.30 -13.23
N LEU A 99 5.46 -7.49 -13.03
CA LEU A 99 6.00 -8.28 -11.93
C LEU A 99 5.65 -7.67 -10.58
N LEU A 100 5.89 -6.36 -10.40
CA LEU A 100 5.58 -5.66 -9.15
C LEU A 100 4.08 -5.63 -8.84
N THR A 101 3.23 -5.38 -9.85
CA THR A 101 1.76 -5.44 -9.69
C THR A 101 1.32 -6.81 -9.19
N THR A 102 1.85 -7.87 -9.80
CA THR A 102 1.44 -9.23 -9.46
C THR A 102 2.03 -9.68 -8.11
N LEU A 103 3.30 -9.34 -7.84
CA LEU A 103 3.95 -9.61 -6.56
C LEU A 103 3.21 -8.92 -5.41
N GLY A 104 2.82 -7.65 -5.58
CA GLY A 104 2.02 -6.92 -4.60
C GLY A 104 0.72 -7.64 -4.26
N GLY A 105 0.01 -8.16 -5.27
CA GLY A 105 -1.19 -8.97 -5.06
C GLY A 105 -0.93 -10.30 -4.35
N TRP A 106 0.17 -10.98 -4.67
CA TRP A 106 0.54 -12.26 -4.05
C TRP A 106 0.94 -12.09 -2.58
N VAL A 107 1.78 -11.10 -2.30
CA VAL A 107 2.25 -10.77 -0.95
C VAL A 107 1.09 -10.33 -0.05
N ASP A 108 0.17 -9.52 -0.58
CA ASP A 108 -1.06 -9.13 0.12
C ASP A 108 -1.95 -10.34 0.43
N SER A 109 -2.14 -11.24 -0.55
CA SER A 109 -2.92 -12.46 -0.35
C SER A 109 -2.32 -13.40 0.71
N MET A 110 -0.99 -13.46 0.83
CA MET A 110 -0.30 -14.30 1.80
C MET A 110 -0.03 -13.58 3.13
N ARG A 111 -0.29 -12.27 3.19
CA ARG A 111 0.01 -11.40 4.33
C ARG A 111 1.47 -11.52 4.79
N SER A 112 2.39 -11.67 3.84
CA SER A 112 3.81 -11.93 4.12
C SER A 112 4.65 -10.68 4.33
N GLU A 113 4.10 -9.49 4.10
CA GLU A 113 4.77 -8.20 4.29
C GLU A 113 3.84 -7.16 4.92
N SER A 114 4.40 -6.02 5.32
CA SER A 114 3.62 -4.89 5.84
C SER A 114 2.81 -4.22 4.73
N ARG A 115 1.66 -3.62 5.10
CA ARG A 115 0.80 -2.87 4.17
C ARG A 115 1.56 -1.77 3.42
N GLY A 116 2.43 -1.04 4.13
CA GLY A 116 3.24 0.03 3.54
C GLY A 116 4.20 -0.48 2.46
N THR A 117 4.87 -1.60 2.70
CA THR A 117 5.78 -2.22 1.70
C THR A 117 5.02 -2.67 0.45
N ILE A 118 3.83 -3.25 0.61
CA ILE A 118 2.98 -3.66 -0.52
C ILE A 118 2.55 -2.43 -1.32
N GLU A 119 2.10 -1.37 -0.64
CA GLU A 119 1.68 -0.12 -1.27
C GLU A 119 2.82 0.54 -2.05
N GLU A 120 4.02 0.64 -1.47
CA GLU A 120 5.21 1.18 -2.13
C GLU A 120 5.55 0.43 -3.41
N ASN A 121 5.49 -0.91 -3.38
CA ASN A 121 5.74 -1.75 -4.55
C ASN A 121 4.68 -1.55 -5.65
N LEU A 122 3.41 -1.41 -5.28
CA LEU A 122 2.32 -1.16 -6.24
C LEU A 122 2.40 0.25 -6.82
N GLN A 123 2.72 1.26 -6.01
CA GLN A 123 2.98 2.63 -6.50
C GLN A 123 4.18 2.66 -7.45
N ARG A 124 5.23 1.91 -7.14
CA ARG A 124 6.39 1.74 -8.03
C ARG A 124 6.01 1.08 -9.35
N ALA A 125 5.12 0.08 -9.31
CA ALA A 125 4.59 -0.54 -10.52
C ALA A 125 3.88 0.48 -11.42
N CYS A 126 3.02 1.35 -10.86
CA CYS A 126 2.36 2.41 -11.62
C CYS A 126 3.37 3.36 -12.27
N LYS A 127 4.36 3.84 -11.51
CA LYS A 127 5.41 4.74 -12.03
C LYS A 127 6.22 4.12 -13.17
N LEU A 128 6.54 2.82 -13.08
CA LEU A 128 7.23 2.11 -14.15
C LEU A 128 6.33 1.89 -15.36
N ALA A 129 5.05 1.58 -15.15
CA ALA A 129 4.10 1.36 -16.23
C ALA A 129 3.91 2.62 -17.09
N GLU A 130 3.92 3.81 -16.49
CA GLU A 130 3.84 5.09 -17.21
C GLU A 130 4.96 5.27 -18.25
N LEU A 131 6.11 4.62 -18.08
CA LEU A 131 7.23 4.65 -19.03
C LEU A 131 7.01 3.74 -20.25
N THR A 132 6.05 2.82 -20.20
CA THR A 132 5.94 1.69 -21.16
C THR A 132 5.16 2.01 -22.42
N THR A 133 4.50 3.18 -22.51
CA THR A 133 3.52 3.54 -23.56
C THR A 133 2.39 2.51 -23.78
N ASN A 134 2.34 1.45 -22.95
CA ASN A 134 1.43 0.32 -23.09
C ASN A 134 0.27 0.49 -22.10
N ASP A 135 -0.85 0.98 -22.61
CA ASP A 135 -2.07 1.26 -21.86
C ASP A 135 -2.62 0.06 -21.08
N PHE A 136 -2.40 -1.17 -21.55
CA PHE A 136 -2.79 -2.37 -20.81
C PHE A 136 -1.98 -2.55 -19.53
N VAL A 137 -0.68 -2.25 -19.57
CA VAL A 137 0.23 -2.42 -18.42
C VAL A 137 -0.05 -1.33 -17.38
N VAL A 138 -0.25 -0.10 -17.84
CA VAL A 138 -0.67 1.03 -17.00
C VAL A 138 -1.98 0.70 -16.30
N GLY A 139 -2.95 0.21 -17.07
CA GLY A 139 -4.24 -0.24 -16.57
C GLY A 139 -4.15 -1.30 -15.48
N ASP A 140 -3.40 -2.37 -15.73
CA ASP A 140 -3.24 -3.47 -14.79
C ASP A 140 -2.54 -3.00 -13.49
N ALA A 141 -1.56 -2.11 -13.60
CA ALA A 141 -0.88 -1.54 -12.44
C ALA A 141 -1.82 -0.68 -11.58
N LEU A 142 -2.56 0.24 -12.22
CA LEU A 142 -3.57 1.08 -11.56
C LEU A 142 -4.67 0.23 -10.91
N PHE A 143 -5.16 -0.81 -11.61
CA PHE A 143 -6.13 -1.75 -11.06
C PHE A 143 -5.57 -2.49 -9.84
N GLY A 144 -4.32 -2.94 -9.89
CA GLY A 144 -3.67 -3.62 -8.76
C GLY A 144 -3.58 -2.74 -7.51
N LEU A 145 -3.18 -1.48 -7.67
CA LEU A 145 -3.13 -0.49 -6.58
C LEU A 145 -4.53 -0.15 -6.04
N ALA A 146 -5.50 0.05 -6.95
CA ALA A 146 -6.89 0.30 -6.58
C ALA A 146 -7.49 -0.86 -5.76
N ALA A 147 -7.30 -2.10 -6.23
CA ALA A 147 -7.81 -3.29 -5.55
C ALA A 147 -7.13 -3.52 -4.19
N PHE A 148 -5.86 -3.13 -4.03
CA PHE A 148 -5.20 -3.13 -2.72
C PHE A 148 -5.87 -2.15 -1.76
N HIS A 149 -6.08 -0.90 -2.17
CA HIS A 149 -6.75 0.09 -1.32
C HIS A 149 -8.20 -0.28 -1.01
N GLU A 150 -8.92 -0.87 -1.96
CA GLU A 150 -10.26 -1.39 -1.74
C GLU A 150 -10.27 -2.47 -0.65
N ARG A 151 -9.31 -3.41 -0.66
CA ARG A 151 -9.18 -4.43 0.39
C ARG A 151 -8.82 -3.81 1.74
N GLN A 152 -7.91 -2.82 1.79
CA GLN A 152 -7.59 -2.13 3.04
C GLN A 152 -8.81 -1.39 3.58
N PHE A 153 -9.59 -0.74 2.72
CA PHE A 153 -10.86 -0.13 3.08
C PHE A 153 -11.85 -1.14 3.66
N GLU A 154 -12.03 -2.30 3.01
CA GLU A 154 -12.94 -3.35 3.49
C GLU A 154 -12.51 -3.90 4.86
N VAL A 155 -11.20 -4.15 5.05
CA VAL A 155 -10.67 -4.59 6.36
C VAL A 155 -10.96 -3.55 7.45
N LEU A 156 -10.68 -2.26 7.20
CA LEU A 156 -10.97 -1.20 8.16
C LEU A 156 -12.48 -1.00 8.37
N GLN A 157 -13.30 -1.26 7.36
CA GLN A 157 -14.75 -1.21 7.46
C GLN A 157 -15.26 -2.33 8.36
N ASP A 158 -14.77 -3.56 8.19
CA ASP A 158 -15.14 -4.70 9.03
C ASP A 158 -14.66 -4.53 10.48
N GLU A 159 -13.44 -4.02 10.67
CA GLU A 159 -12.93 -3.61 11.98
C GLU A 159 -13.83 -2.55 12.63
N SER A 160 -14.31 -1.56 11.87
CA SER A 160 -15.20 -0.52 12.39
C SER A 160 -16.58 -1.06 12.79
N GLN A 161 -16.99 -2.21 12.24
CA GLN A 161 -18.24 -2.89 12.60
C GLN A 161 -18.06 -3.92 13.72
N SER A 162 -16.81 -4.18 14.15
CA SER A 162 -16.52 -5.09 15.25
C SER A 162 -17.07 -4.57 16.59
N SER A 163 -17.42 -5.50 17.48
CA SER A 163 -18.00 -5.17 18.80
C SER A 163 -17.07 -4.31 19.66
N SER A 164 -15.76 -4.43 19.50
CA SER A 164 -14.76 -3.62 20.20
C SER A 164 -14.76 -2.18 19.71
N PHE A 165 -14.86 -1.96 18.40
CA PHE A 165 -14.92 -0.62 17.81
C PHE A 165 -16.26 0.07 18.08
N VAL A 166 -17.38 -0.65 17.96
CA VAL A 166 -18.69 -0.11 18.34
C VAL A 166 -18.70 0.33 19.81
N ARG A 167 -18.06 -0.44 20.69
CA ARG A 167 -17.85 -0.04 22.08
C ARG A 167 -16.99 1.23 22.18
N LEU A 168 -15.87 1.32 21.46
CA LEU A 168 -15.00 2.50 21.43
C LEU A 168 -15.75 3.75 20.93
N ALA A 169 -16.52 3.63 19.85
CA ALA A 169 -17.35 4.72 19.32
C ALA A 169 -18.41 5.18 20.33
N SER A 170 -19.04 4.24 21.05
CA SER A 170 -19.99 4.56 22.10
C SER A 170 -19.33 5.27 23.28
N VAL A 171 -18.10 4.87 23.65
CA VAL A 171 -17.30 5.51 24.70
C VAL A 171 -16.93 6.93 24.24
N LEU A 172 -16.42 7.11 23.03
CA LEU A 172 -16.13 8.42 22.44
C LEU A 172 -17.34 9.37 22.47
N ALA A 173 -18.53 8.88 22.11
CA ALA A 173 -19.75 9.67 22.14
C ALA A 173 -20.12 10.10 23.56
N ARG A 174 -19.97 9.20 24.55
CA ARG A 174 -20.18 9.50 25.97
C ARG A 174 -19.16 10.51 26.48
N THR A 175 -17.86 10.28 26.24
CA THR A 175 -16.77 11.18 26.63
C THR A 175 -16.95 12.58 26.03
N LYS A 176 -17.38 12.69 24.77
CA LYS A 176 -17.74 13.98 24.13
C LYS A 176 -18.88 14.69 24.83
N LYS A 177 -19.93 13.95 25.21
CA LYS A 177 -21.10 14.48 25.92
C LYS A 177 -20.71 14.95 27.33
N ASP A 178 -19.93 14.16 28.04
CA ASP A 178 -19.46 14.47 29.39
C ASP A 178 -18.55 15.70 29.39
N LEU A 179 -17.67 15.81 28.39
CA LEU A 179 -16.79 16.98 28.21
C LEU A 179 -17.58 18.26 27.88
N ARG A 180 -18.67 18.16 27.10
CA ARG A 180 -19.57 19.31 26.87
C ARG A 180 -20.27 19.73 28.17
N ARG A 181 -20.73 18.76 28.96
CA ARG A 181 -21.40 19.01 30.25
C ARG A 181 -20.45 19.65 31.26
N THR A 182 -19.21 19.15 31.38
CA THR A 182 -18.21 19.74 32.28
C THR A 182 -17.81 21.15 31.85
N LYS A 183 -17.68 21.42 30.56
CA LYS A 183 -17.44 22.77 30.04
C LYS A 183 -18.58 23.74 30.36
N GLN A 184 -19.83 23.30 30.25
CA GLN A 184 -21.00 24.12 30.63
C GLN A 184 -21.02 24.40 32.14
N GLU A 185 -20.71 23.41 32.97
CA GLU A 185 -20.65 23.56 34.43
C GLU A 185 -19.51 24.50 34.86
N LEU A 186 -18.34 24.40 34.21
CA LEU A 186 -17.23 25.33 34.40
C LEU A 186 -17.62 26.77 34.04
N ALA A 187 -18.35 26.97 32.94
CA ALA A 187 -18.85 28.29 32.55
C ALA A 187 -19.84 28.86 33.58
N HIS A 188 -20.71 28.03 34.14
CA HIS A 188 -21.63 28.46 35.21
C HIS A 188 -20.89 28.82 36.50
N LEU A 189 -19.89 28.03 36.90
CA LEU A 189 -19.11 28.28 38.12
C LEU A 189 -18.18 29.49 38.02
N ALA A 190 -17.80 29.91 36.80
CA ALA A 190 -16.99 31.11 36.58
C ALA A 190 -17.66 32.39 37.09
N ASN A 191 -19.00 32.42 37.13
CA ASN A 191 -19.79 33.56 37.59
C ASN A 191 -20.09 33.53 39.10
N GLN A 192 -19.55 32.55 39.85
CA GLN A 192 -19.81 32.39 41.28
C GLN A 192 -18.56 32.71 42.12
N PRO A 193 -18.59 33.74 42.98
CA PRO A 193 -17.42 34.19 43.75
C PRO A 193 -17.12 33.37 45.02
N SER A 194 -17.77 32.21 45.24
CA SER A 194 -17.61 31.46 46.49
C SER A 194 -16.33 30.60 46.52
N ALA A 195 -15.73 30.44 47.70
CA ALA A 195 -14.57 29.56 47.89
C ALA A 195 -14.88 28.08 47.57
N ALA A 196 -16.12 27.65 47.81
CA ALA A 196 -16.61 26.33 47.42
C ALA A 196 -16.72 26.18 45.90
N ALA A 197 -17.19 27.22 45.20
CA ALA A 197 -17.22 27.25 43.73
C ALA A 197 -15.81 27.20 43.13
N LYS A 198 -14.83 27.89 43.74
CA LYS A 198 -13.42 27.83 43.33
C LYS A 198 -12.85 26.41 43.43
N ARG A 199 -13.06 25.71 44.56
CA ARG A 199 -12.61 24.31 44.72
C ARG A 199 -13.29 23.36 43.74
N ARG A 200 -14.60 23.51 43.51
CA ARG A 200 -15.34 22.70 42.55
C ARG A 200 -14.86 22.94 41.11
N ARG A 201 -14.53 24.19 40.77
CA ARG A 201 -13.95 24.56 39.48
C ARG A 201 -12.60 23.90 39.25
N GLU A 202 -11.69 23.93 40.23
CA GLU A 202 -10.37 23.28 40.12
C GLU A 202 -10.49 21.76 39.86
N ILE A 203 -11.43 21.08 40.54
CA ILE A 203 -11.71 19.65 40.33
C ILE A 203 -12.25 19.39 38.92
N LEU A 204 -13.22 20.19 38.47
CA LEU A 204 -13.82 20.04 37.14
C LEU A 204 -12.85 20.40 36.01
N GLU A 205 -11.93 21.35 36.22
CA GLU A 205 -10.88 21.66 35.25
C GLU A 205 -9.90 20.49 35.09
N ARG A 206 -9.53 19.82 36.19
CA ARG A 206 -8.71 18.60 36.13
C ARG A 206 -9.44 17.48 35.39
N HIS A 207 -10.69 17.23 35.76
CA HIS A 207 -11.53 16.23 35.09
C HIS A 207 -11.74 16.54 33.60
N SER A 208 -11.90 17.81 33.23
CA SER A 208 -12.01 18.22 31.82
C SER A 208 -10.71 17.94 31.05
N ARG A 209 -9.53 18.12 31.66
CA ARG A 209 -8.25 17.79 31.00
C ARG A 209 -8.11 16.28 30.80
N GLU A 210 -8.48 15.48 31.80
CA GLU A 210 -8.46 14.01 31.70
C GLU A 210 -9.41 13.50 30.62
N LEU A 211 -10.64 14.04 30.54
CA LEU A 211 -11.58 13.71 29.47
C LEU A 211 -11.07 14.11 28.08
N SER A 212 -10.41 15.27 27.95
CA SER A 212 -9.78 15.68 26.69
C SER A 212 -8.68 14.71 26.25
N MET A 213 -7.79 14.33 27.17
CA MET A 213 -6.70 13.37 26.89
C MET A 213 -7.23 12.00 26.47
N ASN A 214 -8.28 11.52 27.14
CA ASN A 214 -8.92 10.26 26.79
C ASN A 214 -9.62 10.34 25.44
N LEU A 215 -10.29 11.46 25.13
CA LEU A 215 -10.93 11.68 23.84
C LEU A 215 -9.91 11.74 22.70
N GLU A 216 -8.75 12.38 22.90
CA GLU A 216 -7.65 12.39 21.92
C GLU A 216 -7.11 10.99 21.68
N ARG A 217 -6.85 10.21 22.75
CA ARG A 217 -6.39 8.82 22.66
C ARG A 217 -7.40 7.93 21.91
N ASP A 218 -8.67 8.03 22.27
CA ASP A 218 -9.73 7.22 21.66
C ASP A 218 -10.02 7.66 20.21
N ALA A 219 -9.91 8.97 19.91
CA ALA A 219 -10.07 9.50 18.56
C ALA A 219 -8.90 9.10 17.65
N ALA A 220 -7.68 8.98 18.19
CA ALA A 220 -6.55 8.41 17.46
C ALA A 220 -6.76 6.92 17.13
N GLY A 221 -7.54 6.20 17.93
CA GLY A 221 -7.97 4.82 17.64
C GLY A 221 -9.12 4.72 16.63
N SER A 222 -9.65 5.85 16.14
CA SER A 222 -10.70 5.86 15.12
C SER A 222 -10.07 5.81 13.73
N ASN A 223 -10.04 4.63 13.11
CA ASN A 223 -9.53 4.38 11.75
C ASN A 223 -10.35 5.07 10.63
N GLU A 224 -11.22 6.02 10.96
CA GLU A 224 -12.14 6.69 10.03
C GLU A 224 -11.41 7.49 8.93
N VAL A 225 -10.35 8.22 9.31
CA VAL A 225 -9.57 9.04 8.37
C VAL A 225 -8.84 8.15 7.37
N GLU A 226 -8.16 7.12 7.86
CA GLU A 226 -7.43 6.14 7.05
C GLU A 226 -8.38 5.34 6.14
N ARG A 227 -9.52 4.91 6.68
CA ARG A 227 -10.58 4.24 5.91
C ARG A 227 -11.05 5.11 4.75
N LYS A 228 -11.31 6.40 5.00
CA LYS A 228 -11.73 7.34 3.95
C LYS A 228 -10.62 7.57 2.92
N ALA A 229 -9.36 7.66 3.36
CA ALA A 229 -8.22 7.81 2.45
C ALA A 229 -8.12 6.62 1.49
N HIS A 230 -8.16 5.38 2.00
CA HIS A 230 -8.15 4.19 1.15
C HIS A 230 -9.35 4.10 0.20
N LEU A 231 -10.55 4.50 0.63
CA LEU A 231 -11.71 4.54 -0.26
C LEU A 231 -11.53 5.51 -1.43
N LEU A 232 -11.01 6.71 -1.15
CA LEU A 232 -10.76 7.71 -2.19
C LEU A 232 -9.64 7.24 -3.14
N SER A 233 -8.53 6.71 -2.60
CA SER A 233 -7.44 6.18 -3.40
C SER A 233 -7.87 5.00 -4.28
N ALA A 234 -8.75 4.11 -3.78
CA ALA A 234 -9.30 3.02 -4.58
C ALA A 234 -10.12 3.55 -5.77
N LEU A 235 -11.05 4.47 -5.51
CA LEU A 235 -11.89 5.07 -6.55
C LEU A 235 -11.07 5.85 -7.59
N GLU A 236 -10.12 6.66 -7.15
CA GLU A 236 -9.23 7.42 -8.02
C GLU A 236 -8.46 6.50 -8.96
N ASN A 237 -7.81 5.46 -8.43
CA ASN A 237 -7.03 4.54 -9.25
C ASN A 237 -7.92 3.68 -10.17
N PHE A 238 -9.13 3.29 -9.75
CA PHE A 238 -10.06 2.60 -10.66
C PHE A 238 -10.56 3.51 -11.78
N LEU A 239 -10.83 4.79 -11.51
CA LEU A 239 -11.22 5.75 -12.54
C LEU A 239 -10.08 5.97 -13.52
N LEU A 240 -8.86 6.23 -13.04
CA LEU A 240 -7.66 6.34 -13.86
C LEU A 240 -7.44 5.06 -14.70
N CYS A 241 -7.66 3.89 -14.11
CA CYS A 241 -7.62 2.63 -14.84
C CYS A 241 -8.64 2.62 -16.01
N LEU A 242 -9.87 3.10 -15.82
CA LEU A 242 -10.88 3.16 -16.88
C LEU A 242 -10.52 4.13 -18.00
N ILE A 243 -9.88 5.26 -17.66
CA ILE A 243 -9.43 6.26 -18.62
C ILE A 243 -8.29 5.71 -19.48
N ARG A 244 -7.34 5.01 -18.86
CA ARG A 244 -6.13 4.52 -19.53
C ARG A 244 -6.34 3.20 -20.26
N THR A 245 -7.27 2.35 -19.84
CA THR A 245 -7.44 1.04 -20.47
C THR A 245 -8.38 1.08 -21.68
N PRO A 246 -8.11 0.30 -22.74
CA PRO A 246 -9.03 0.18 -23.85
C PRO A 246 -10.42 -0.28 -23.40
N PRO A 247 -11.50 0.29 -23.99
CA PRO A 247 -12.86 -0.11 -23.68
C PRO A 247 -13.02 -1.60 -24.02
N ASN A 248 -13.75 -2.33 -23.15
CA ASN A 248 -13.99 -3.79 -23.19
C ASN A 248 -12.86 -4.70 -22.69
N SER A 249 -11.70 -4.16 -22.30
CA SER A 249 -10.68 -4.97 -21.63
C SER A 249 -11.24 -5.62 -20.34
N ARG A 250 -10.68 -6.76 -19.94
CA ARG A 250 -11.06 -7.44 -18.69
C ARG A 250 -10.86 -6.50 -17.50
N THR A 251 -9.75 -5.78 -17.50
CA THR A 251 -9.36 -4.83 -16.45
C THR A 251 -10.33 -3.66 -16.39
N ALA A 252 -10.70 -3.05 -17.51
CA ALA A 252 -11.72 -1.99 -17.56
C ALA A 252 -13.08 -2.46 -17.00
N ARG A 253 -13.54 -3.66 -17.40
CA ARG A 253 -14.83 -4.19 -16.89
C ARG A 253 -14.80 -4.46 -15.39
N ALA A 254 -13.68 -4.97 -14.87
CA ALA A 254 -13.50 -5.20 -13.44
C ALA A 254 -13.42 -3.87 -12.66
N ALA A 255 -12.69 -2.88 -13.18
CA ALA A 255 -12.60 -1.55 -12.61
C ALA A 255 -13.98 -0.87 -12.56
N ALA A 256 -14.74 -0.88 -13.66
CA ALA A 256 -16.09 -0.33 -13.72
C ALA A 256 -17.02 -0.96 -12.68
N SER A 257 -16.98 -2.30 -12.57
CA SER A 257 -17.78 -3.03 -11.58
C SER A 257 -17.42 -2.63 -10.15
N SER A 258 -16.13 -2.44 -9.87
CA SER A 258 -15.62 -2.04 -8.55
C SER A 258 -16.00 -0.60 -8.20
N VAL A 259 -15.89 0.33 -9.14
CA VAL A 259 -16.36 1.72 -8.99
C VAL A 259 -17.85 1.75 -8.68
N CYS A 260 -18.68 1.08 -9.48
CA CYS A 260 -20.13 1.05 -9.26
C CYS A 260 -20.47 0.48 -7.87
N ARG A 261 -19.81 -0.61 -7.47
CA ARG A 261 -20.01 -1.24 -6.16
C ARG A 261 -19.63 -0.32 -5.01
N LEU A 262 -18.43 0.26 -5.06
CA LEU A 262 -17.92 1.17 -4.02
C LEU A 262 -18.75 2.44 -3.93
N TRP A 263 -19.14 3.03 -5.07
CA TRP A 263 -19.99 4.21 -5.10
C TRP A 263 -21.35 3.89 -4.49
N MET A 264 -22.05 2.86 -4.97
CA MET A 264 -23.40 2.55 -4.51
C MET A 264 -23.45 2.27 -3.00
N ARG A 265 -22.42 1.61 -2.46
CA ARG A 265 -22.28 1.35 -1.01
C ARG A 265 -22.01 2.62 -0.20
N ASN A 266 -21.44 3.65 -0.80
CA ASN A 266 -21.02 4.89 -0.13
C ASN A 266 -21.72 6.15 -0.67
N ARG A 267 -22.87 6.00 -1.34
CA ARG A 267 -23.55 7.10 -2.07
C ARG A 267 -23.97 8.28 -1.18
N ASP A 268 -24.17 8.03 0.11
CA ASP A 268 -24.59 9.06 1.08
C ASP A 268 -23.39 9.88 1.61
N ASN A 269 -22.16 9.50 1.24
CA ASN A 269 -20.95 10.22 1.62
C ASN A 269 -20.74 11.44 0.72
N ALA A 270 -21.24 12.60 1.15
CA ALA A 270 -21.12 13.86 0.43
C ALA A 270 -19.67 14.23 0.06
N SER A 271 -18.71 13.91 0.94
CA SER A 271 -17.29 14.18 0.64
C SER A 271 -16.77 13.31 -0.50
N LEU A 272 -17.18 12.04 -0.56
CA LEU A 272 -16.81 11.13 -1.63
C LEU A 272 -17.42 11.59 -2.96
N ASN A 273 -18.71 11.93 -2.96
CA ASN A 273 -19.38 12.44 -4.15
C ASN A 273 -18.72 13.72 -4.70
N ASN A 274 -18.31 14.62 -3.82
CA ASN A 274 -17.59 15.84 -4.22
C ASN A 274 -16.21 15.51 -4.82
N SER A 275 -15.45 14.61 -4.19
CA SER A 275 -14.14 14.19 -4.72
C SER A 275 -14.25 13.52 -6.07
N VAL A 276 -15.21 12.60 -6.26
CA VAL A 276 -15.37 11.91 -7.54
C VAL A 276 -15.85 12.87 -8.63
N ARG A 277 -16.80 13.78 -8.33
CA ARG A 277 -17.21 14.82 -9.28
C ARG A 277 -16.04 15.69 -9.73
N GLN A 278 -15.16 16.08 -8.81
CA GLN A 278 -13.98 16.87 -9.14
C GLN A 278 -13.01 16.11 -10.06
N GLN A 279 -12.86 14.80 -9.91
CA GLN A 279 -12.01 14.01 -10.79
C GLN A 279 -12.63 13.86 -12.18
N VAL A 280 -13.93 13.53 -12.26
CA VAL A 280 -14.63 13.40 -13.55
C VAL A 280 -14.63 14.72 -14.33
N CYS A 281 -14.86 15.85 -13.67
CA CYS A 281 -14.90 17.16 -14.33
C CYS A 281 -13.52 17.77 -14.65
N LYS A 282 -12.40 17.19 -14.20
CA LYS A 282 -11.05 17.69 -14.51
C LYS A 282 -10.49 17.14 -15.82
N GLU A 283 -11.10 16.09 -16.36
CA GLU A 283 -10.66 15.43 -17.58
C GLU A 283 -11.55 15.73 -18.80
N GLU A 284 -12.53 16.63 -18.65
CA GLU A 284 -13.24 17.30 -19.76
C GLU A 284 -12.52 18.61 -20.16
#